data_AF-A0A5F9CXK6-F1
#
_entry.id   AF-A0A5F9CXK6-F1
#
_cell.length_a   1.000
_cell.length_b   1.000
_cell.length_c   1.000
_cell.angle_alpha   90.00
_cell.angle_beta   90.00
_cell.angle_gamma   90.00
#
_symmetry.space_group_name_H-M   'P 1'
#
loop_
_entity.id
_entity.type
_entity.pdbx_description
1 polymer ?
#
loop_
_entity_poly.entity_id
_entity_poly.type
_entity_poly.pdbx_seq_one_letter_code
_entity_poly.pdbx_strand_id
1 'polypeptide(L)'
;MADSGCDDGSGQGEDTFLYFAYGSNLLTERIHLRNPSATFCCVARLQDFKLDFGNFQGKTSQRWHGGIATIFQSPGDEVWGVVWKMNKSNLSSLDELFAWVPNKMVCRWSIKRS
;
A
#
# COMPACT_ATOMS: atom_id res chain seq x y z
N MET A 1 3.48 -39.28 25.25
CA MET A 1 4.02 -37.99 25.72
C MET A 1 4.70 -37.30 24.55
N ALA A 2 4.02 -36.30 24.00
CA ALA A 2 4.52 -35.16 23.23
C ALA A 2 3.23 -34.41 22.84
N ASP A 3 2.67 -33.77 23.86
CA ASP A 3 1.66 -32.73 23.69
C ASP A 3 2.37 -31.51 23.09
N SER A 4 1.84 -31.01 21.99
CA SER A 4 2.17 -29.69 21.45
C SER A 4 0.93 -29.22 20.72
N GLY A 5 -0.12 -28.97 21.50
CA GLY A 5 -1.26 -28.20 21.06
C GLY A 5 -0.80 -26.80 20.65
N CYS A 6 -0.98 -26.47 19.38
CA CYS A 6 -1.03 -25.07 18.96
C CYS A 6 -2.47 -24.58 19.21
N ASP A 7 -2.75 -24.19 20.45
CA ASP A 7 -3.76 -23.17 20.70
C ASP A 7 -3.11 -21.83 20.37
N ASP A 8 -3.65 -21.12 19.38
CA ASP A 8 -3.62 -19.67 19.38
C ASP A 8 -4.86 -19.13 18.68
N GLY A 9 -5.92 -18.98 19.48
CA GLY A 9 -6.71 -17.75 19.46
C GLY A 9 -7.45 -17.41 18.18
N SER A 10 -8.56 -18.11 17.93
CA SER A 10 -9.70 -17.47 17.26
C SER A 10 -10.17 -16.28 18.10
N GLY A 11 -9.65 -15.07 17.84
CA GLY A 11 -10.08 -13.92 18.64
C GLY A 11 -9.52 -12.51 18.42
N GLN A 12 -8.75 -12.15 17.38
CA GLN A 12 -8.46 -10.73 17.03
C GLN A 12 -8.13 -10.56 15.53
N GLY A 13 -9.13 -10.66 14.65
CA GLY A 13 -8.93 -10.84 13.20
C GLY A 13 -9.21 -9.66 12.27
N GLU A 14 -9.62 -8.48 12.76
CA GLU A 14 -10.35 -7.51 11.90
C GLU A 14 -9.79 -6.08 11.90
N ASP A 15 -8.65 -5.77 12.51
CA ASP A 15 -8.17 -4.37 12.62
C ASP A 15 -6.95 -4.04 11.77
N THR A 16 -6.58 -4.88 10.80
CA THR A 16 -5.47 -4.58 9.89
C THR A 16 -5.88 -4.69 8.42
N PHE A 17 -5.16 -3.98 7.55
CA PHE A 17 -5.32 -4.04 6.10
C PHE A 17 -3.96 -4.07 5.40
N LEU A 18 -3.99 -4.47 4.12
CA LEU A 18 -2.82 -4.53 3.26
C LEU A 18 -2.81 -3.32 2.32
N TYR A 19 -1.66 -2.67 2.23
CA TYR A 19 -1.44 -1.49 1.40
C TYR A 19 -0.28 -1.74 0.44
N PHE A 20 -0.55 -1.66 -0.86
CA PHE A 20 0.45 -1.79 -1.90
C PHE A 20 1.07 -0.42 -2.20
N ALA A 21 2.36 -0.28 -1.90
CA ALA A 21 3.16 0.91 -2.22
C ALA A 21 3.94 0.70 -3.53
N TYR A 22 3.89 1.70 -4.41
CA TYR A 22 4.60 1.73 -5.70
C TYR A 22 5.37 3.06 -5.93
N GLY A 23 5.49 3.89 -4.90
CA GLY A 23 6.12 5.22 -4.95
C GLY A 23 7.00 5.48 -3.74
N SER A 24 6.98 6.69 -3.16
CA SER A 24 7.88 7.04 -2.05
C SER A 24 7.75 6.15 -0.81
N ASN A 25 6.59 5.50 -0.62
CA ASN A 25 6.34 4.58 0.49
C ASN A 25 6.97 3.18 0.27
N LEU A 26 7.76 2.99 -0.79
CA LEU A 26 8.67 1.85 -0.91
C LEU A 26 9.79 1.92 0.14
N LEU A 27 10.16 3.13 0.57
CA LEU A 27 11.17 3.36 1.59
C LEU A 27 10.56 3.27 2.99
N THR A 28 11.10 2.38 3.84
CA THR A 28 10.63 2.12 5.20
C THR A 28 10.63 3.38 6.06
N GLU A 29 11.72 4.14 6.04
CA GLU A 29 11.87 5.38 6.80
C GLU A 29 10.78 6.38 6.41
N ARG A 30 10.42 6.44 5.13
CA ARG A 30 9.39 7.36 4.62
C ARG A 30 8.01 6.99 5.11
N ILE A 31 7.63 5.71 5.05
CA ILE A 31 6.30 5.28 5.50
C ILE A 31 6.17 5.41 7.02
N HIS A 32 7.24 5.18 7.77
CA HIS A 32 7.26 5.29 9.23
C HIS A 32 7.14 6.72 9.75
N LEU A 33 7.47 7.76 8.96
CA LEU A 33 7.24 9.17 9.35
C LEU A 33 5.78 9.46 9.72
N ARG A 34 4.82 8.74 9.13
CA ARG A 34 3.38 8.90 9.41
C ARG A 34 2.69 7.62 9.89
N ASN A 35 3.27 6.46 9.60
CA ASN A 35 2.72 5.16 9.97
C ASN A 35 3.84 4.32 10.63
N PRO A 36 4.27 4.67 11.85
CA PRO A 36 5.40 3.98 12.51
C PRO A 36 5.14 2.51 12.81
N SER A 37 3.86 2.10 12.85
CA SER A 37 3.42 0.71 13.02
C SER A 37 3.36 -0.09 11.71
N ALA A 38 3.69 0.50 10.57
CA ALA A 38 3.67 -0.20 9.29
C ALA A 38 4.70 -1.32 9.27
N THR A 39 4.25 -2.54 8.98
CA THR A 39 5.10 -3.73 8.94
C THR A 39 5.25 -4.20 7.50
N PHE A 40 6.49 -4.47 7.10
CA PHE A 40 6.76 -5.07 5.80
C PHE A 40 6.09 -6.45 5.73
N CYS A 41 5.33 -6.71 4.67
CA CYS A 41 4.67 -8.00 4.46
C CYS A 41 5.36 -8.80 3.36
N CYS A 42 5.41 -8.27 2.13
CA CYS A 42 6.08 -8.91 1.01
C CYS A 42 6.34 -7.93 -0.15
N VAL A 43 7.15 -8.35 -1.10
CA VAL A 43 7.20 -7.76 -2.44
C VAL A 43 6.08 -8.36 -3.28
N ALA A 44 5.36 -7.53 -4.04
CA ALA A 44 4.29 -7.97 -4.91
C ALA A 44 4.39 -7.33 -6.30
N ARG A 45 3.77 -8.01 -7.27
CA ARG A 45 3.71 -7.61 -8.67
C ARG A 45 2.27 -7.38 -9.06
N LEU A 46 1.99 -6.20 -9.61
CA LEU A 46 0.69 -5.80 -10.12
C LEU A 46 0.72 -5.89 -11.65
N GLN A 47 0.03 -6.88 -12.19
CA GLN A 47 -0.09 -7.14 -13.62
C GLN A 47 -1.11 -6.19 -14.28
N ASP A 48 -0.85 -5.81 -15.53
CA ASP A 48 -1.70 -4.96 -16.39
C ASP A 48 -1.80 -3.51 -15.91
N PHE A 49 -0.74 -3.02 -15.27
CA PHE A 49 -0.59 -1.63 -14.84
C PHE A 49 0.78 -1.09 -15.26
N LYS A 50 0.82 0.22 -15.49
CA LYS A 50 2.05 0.96 -15.79
C LYS A 50 2.26 2.10 -14.82
N LEU A 51 3.50 2.26 -14.37
CA LEU A 51 3.94 3.37 -13.53
C LEU A 51 4.17 4.62 -14.37
N ASP A 52 3.75 5.76 -13.85
CA ASP A 52 3.98 7.08 -14.44
C ASP A 52 4.15 8.15 -13.36
N PHE A 53 4.61 9.33 -13.76
CA PHE A 53 4.81 10.49 -12.88
C PHE A 53 4.02 11.68 -13.38
N GLY A 54 3.02 12.08 -12.60
CA GLY A 54 2.06 13.11 -13.01
C GLY A 54 1.87 14.21 -11.97
N ASN A 55 1.41 15.37 -12.45
CA ASN A 55 0.90 16.44 -11.61
C ASN A 55 -0.62 16.35 -11.56
N PHE A 56 -1.18 16.14 -10.36
CA PHE A 56 -2.62 16.04 -10.21
C PHE A 56 -3.29 17.38 -10.55
N GLN A 57 -4.24 17.38 -11.50
CA GLN A 57 -4.87 18.60 -12.04
C GLN A 57 -3.87 19.66 -12.53
N GLY A 58 -2.69 19.23 -13.01
CA GLY A 58 -1.65 20.16 -13.45
C GLY A 58 -0.96 20.93 -12.32
N LYS A 59 -1.30 20.66 -11.05
CA LYS A 59 -0.65 21.29 -9.89
C LYS A 59 0.60 20.51 -9.50
N THR A 60 1.74 21.18 -9.54
CA THR A 60 3.00 20.62 -9.05
C THR A 60 2.93 20.40 -7.55
N SER A 61 3.40 19.24 -7.09
CA SER A 61 3.48 18.96 -5.66
C SER A 61 4.45 19.94 -4.98
N GLN A 62 3.98 20.72 -4.00
CA GLN A 62 4.86 21.59 -3.20
C GLN A 62 5.83 20.79 -2.31
N ARG A 63 5.49 19.53 -2.00
CA ARG A 63 6.34 18.66 -1.18
C ARG A 63 7.46 18.03 -2.00
N TRP A 64 7.18 17.66 -3.24
CA TRP A 64 8.12 16.95 -4.12
C TRP A 64 8.70 17.83 -5.23
N HIS A 65 8.18 19.04 -5.41
CA HIS A 65 8.56 20.01 -6.44
C HIS A 65 8.56 19.41 -7.87
N GLY A 66 7.70 18.42 -8.12
CA GLY A 66 7.62 17.69 -9.37
C GLY A 66 6.45 16.70 -9.42
N GLY A 67 6.44 15.87 -10.46
CA GLY A 67 5.45 14.83 -10.67
C GLY A 67 5.52 13.74 -9.60
N ILE A 68 4.36 13.29 -9.12
CA ILE A 68 4.25 12.21 -8.14
C ILE A 68 3.89 10.89 -8.83
N ALA A 69 4.35 9.79 -8.25
CA ALA A 69 4.10 8.45 -8.79
C ALA A 69 2.59 8.14 -8.83
N THR A 70 2.14 7.66 -9.98
CA THR A 70 0.79 7.17 -10.23
C THR A 70 0.84 5.90 -11.07
N ILE A 71 -0.25 5.15 -11.10
CA ILE A 71 -0.39 3.97 -11.96
C ILE A 71 -1.69 4.07 -12.77
N PHE A 72 -1.66 3.55 -13.99
CA PHE A 72 -2.85 3.41 -14.83
C PHE A 72 -2.90 2.01 -15.46
N GLN A 73 -4.10 1.57 -15.85
CA GLN A 73 -4.28 0.27 -16.49
C GLN A 73 -3.59 0.26 -17.86
N SER A 74 -2.73 -0.72 -18.07
CA SER A 74 -1.98 -0.91 -19.30
C SER A 74 -1.74 -2.40 -19.50
N PRO A 75 -2.58 -3.09 -20.30
CA PRO A 75 -2.46 -4.53 -20.51
C PRO A 75 -1.07 -4.95 -20.97
N GLY A 76 -0.49 -5.95 -20.31
CA GLY A 76 0.86 -6.46 -20.60
C GLY A 76 2.00 -5.76 -19.86
N ASP A 77 1.78 -4.58 -19.29
CA ASP A 77 2.75 -3.94 -18.39
C ASP A 77 2.63 -4.49 -16.95
N GLU A 78 3.64 -4.21 -16.13
CA GLU A 78 3.62 -4.57 -14.72
C GLU A 78 4.24 -3.49 -13.82
N VAL A 79 3.75 -3.41 -12.59
CA VAL A 79 4.31 -2.57 -11.54
C VAL A 79 4.70 -3.42 -10.35
N TRP A 80 5.97 -3.33 -9.96
CA TRP A 80 6.48 -3.94 -8.74
C TRP A 80 6.33 -2.98 -7.57
N GLY A 81 6.08 -3.54 -6.38
CA GLY A 81 5.92 -2.76 -5.17
C GLY A 81 6.01 -3.57 -3.90
N VAL A 82 5.81 -2.89 -2.76
CA VAL A 82 5.83 -3.47 -1.42
C VAL A 82 4.43 -3.49 -0.85
N VAL A 83 4.04 -4.62 -0.28
CA VAL A 83 2.83 -4.73 0.54
C VAL A 83 3.20 -4.48 1.99
N TRP A 84 2.53 -3.50 2.59
CA TRP A 84 2.62 -3.18 4.01
C TRP A 84 1.37 -3.68 4.73
N LYS A 85 1.54 -4.27 5.90
CA LYS A 85 0.44 -4.55 6.83
C LYS A 85 0.35 -3.39 7.84
N MET A 86 -0.82 -2.77 7.93
CA MET A 86 -1.10 -1.61 8.79
C MET A 86 -2.41 -1.78 9.54
N ASN A 87 -2.58 -1.05 10.64
CA ASN A 87 -3.82 -1.05 11.41
C ASN A 87 -4.87 -0.14 10.75
N LYS A 88 -6.15 -0.52 10.77
CA LYS A 88 -7.27 0.25 10.18
C LYS A 88 -7.41 1.65 10.77
N SER A 89 -6.98 1.88 12.02
CA SER A 89 -6.88 3.22 12.62
C SER A 89 -5.96 4.17 11.83
N ASN A 90 -5.01 3.65 11.05
CA ASN A 90 -4.13 4.41 10.18
C ASN A 90 -4.72 4.69 8.77
N LEU A 91 -5.99 4.32 8.51
CA LEU A 91 -6.63 4.63 7.23
C LEU A 91 -6.78 6.14 7.02
N SER A 92 -7.14 6.89 8.07
CA SER A 92 -7.27 8.35 8.00
C SER A 92 -5.93 9.05 7.71
N SER A 93 -4.83 8.59 8.32
CA SER A 93 -3.49 9.16 8.10
C SER A 93 -2.96 8.87 6.69
N LEU A 94 -3.38 7.76 6.06
CA LEU A 94 -3.09 7.50 4.65
C LEU A 94 -3.94 8.36 3.73
N ASP A 95 -5.25 8.48 3.97
CA ASP A 95 -6.13 9.31 3.14
C ASP A 95 -5.68 10.78 3.15
N GLU A 96 -5.10 11.29 4.25
CA GLU A 96 -4.46 12.61 4.30
C GLU A 96 -3.15 12.70 3.50
N LEU A 97 -2.41 11.60 3.36
CA LEU A 97 -1.23 11.52 2.49
C LEU A 97 -1.64 11.47 1.00
N PHE A 98 -2.80 10.86 0.73
CA PHE A 98 -3.44 10.73 -0.59
C PHE A 98 -4.53 11.77 -0.84
N ALA A 99 -4.63 12.85 -0.06
CA ALA A 99 -5.68 13.87 -0.13
C ALA A 99 -5.79 14.61 -1.48
N TRP A 100 -5.01 14.20 -2.48
CA TRP A 100 -5.00 14.67 -3.86
C TRP A 100 -5.53 13.63 -4.86
N VAL A 101 -6.00 12.47 -4.42
CA VAL A 101 -6.60 11.44 -5.29
C VAL A 101 -8.11 11.37 -5.01
N PRO A 102 -8.97 12.09 -5.77
CA PRO A 102 -10.41 11.91 -5.71
C PRO A 102 -10.76 10.64 -6.49
N ASN A 103 -10.54 9.50 -5.88
CA ASN A 103 -11.29 8.25 -6.05
C ASN A 103 -10.52 7.14 -5.34
N LYS A 104 -11.16 6.54 -4.35
CA LYS A 104 -10.68 5.36 -3.65
C LYS A 104 -10.49 4.21 -4.66
N MET A 105 -9.28 3.98 -5.15
CA MET A 105 -8.91 2.65 -5.65
C MET A 105 -8.62 1.75 -4.44
N VAL A 106 -9.66 1.43 -3.68
CA VAL A 106 -9.67 0.21 -2.86
C VAL A 106 -10.21 -0.89 -3.77
N CYS A 107 -9.36 -1.40 -4.66
CA CYS A 107 -9.71 -2.62 -5.38
C CYS A 107 -9.71 -3.78 -4.36
N ARG A 108 -10.78 -4.58 -4.35
CA ARG A 108 -10.86 -5.82 -3.58
C ARG A 108 -9.92 -6.83 -4.23
N TRP A 109 -8.67 -6.91 -3.78
CA TRP A 109 -7.68 -7.84 -4.34
C TRP A 109 -7.86 -9.25 -3.76
N SER A 110 -7.89 -10.27 -4.63
CA SER A 110 -7.62 -11.65 -4.25
C SER A 110 -6.14 -11.93 -4.43
N ILE A 111 -5.39 -12.00 -3.33
CA ILE A 111 -4.01 -12.48 -3.33
C ILE A 111 -4.06 -13.96 -3.69
N LYS A 112 -3.70 -14.32 -4.93
CA LYS A 112 -3.33 -15.70 -5.24
C LYS A 112 -1.90 -15.90 -4.74
N ARG A 113 -1.75 -16.58 -3.60
CA ARG A 113 -0.45 -17.13 -3.19
C ARG A 113 -0.15 -18.29 -4.14
N SER A 114 1.03 -18.28 -4.75
CA SER A 114 1.57 -19.45 -5.45
C SER A 114 2.06 -20.49 -4.45
#